data_AF-A0A7L2Z9D3-F1
#
_entry.id   AF-A0A7L2Z9D3-F1
#
_cell.length_a   1.000
_cell.length_b   1.000
_cell.length_c   1.000
_cell.angle_alpha   90.00
_cell.angle_beta   90.00
_cell.angle_gamma   90.00
#
_symmetry.space_group_name_H-M   'P 1'
#
loop_
_entity.id
_entity.type
_entity.pdbx_description
1 polymer ?
#
loop_
_entity_poly.entity_id
_entity_poly.type
_entity_poly.pdbx_seq_one_letter_code
_entity_poly.pdbx_strand_id
1 'polypeptide(L)' 'KPHACTRCGKLFKQLSHLHTHMLTHQGTRPHKCQVCHKAFTQTSHLKRHMIQHSDIKPYNCRVCGRGFAYPSELKAHE' A
#
# COMPACT_ATOMS: atom_id res chain seq x y z
N LYS A 1 -12.29 12.58 13.98
CA LYS A 1 -11.76 11.20 13.77
C LYS A 1 -12.15 10.39 15.01
N PRO A 2 -13.28 9.67 14.98
CA PRO A 2 -13.90 9.14 16.20
C PRO A 2 -13.17 7.92 16.77
N HIS A 3 -12.32 7.26 15.99
CA HIS A 3 -11.67 6.02 16.41
C HIS A 3 -10.24 6.30 16.86
N ALA A 4 -9.98 6.15 18.15
CA ALA A 4 -8.65 6.34 18.75
C ALA A 4 -7.92 5.00 18.94
N CYS A 5 -6.62 4.97 18.65
CA CYS A 5 -5.77 3.86 19.05
C CYS A 5 -5.46 3.96 20.54
N THR A 6 -5.77 2.91 21.28
CA THR A 6 -5.52 2.84 22.73
C THR A 6 -4.04 2.72 23.10
N ARG A 7 -3.17 2.23 22.18
CA ARG A 7 -1.72 2.10 22.44
C ARG A 7 -0.92 3.36 22.16
N CYS A 8 -1.32 4.19 21.19
CA CYS A 8 -0.51 5.35 20.78
C CYS A 8 -1.30 6.66 20.59
N GLY A 9 -2.60 6.66 20.91
CA GLY A 9 -3.46 7.84 20.82
C GLY A 9 -3.80 8.30 19.39
N LYS A 10 -3.27 7.65 18.34
CA LYS A 10 -3.55 8.04 16.96
C LYS A 10 -5.03 7.94 16.63
N LEU A 11 -5.55 8.99 16.00
CA LEU A 11 -6.95 9.08 15.61
C LEU A 11 -7.14 8.67 14.14
N PHE A 12 -8.22 7.94 13.88
CA PHE A 12 -8.63 7.41 12.57
C PHE A 12 -10.06 7.85 12.20
N LYS A 13 -10.30 8.09 10.91
CA LYS A 13 -11.63 8.44 10.38
C LYS A 13 -12.57 7.24 10.30
N GLN A 14 -12.02 6.05 10.11
CA GLN A 14 -12.76 4.80 9.90
C GLN A 14 -12.23 3.72 10.84
N LEU A 15 -13.12 2.84 11.32
CA LEU A 15 -12.77 1.74 12.21
C LEU A 15 -11.85 0.72 11.53
N SER A 16 -12.07 0.45 10.24
CA SER A 16 -11.22 -0.43 9.42
C SER A 16 -9.76 0.02 9.43
N HIS A 17 -9.51 1.33 9.30
CA HIS A 17 -8.15 1.88 9.36
C HIS A 17 -7.53 1.77 10.74
N LEU A 18 -8.31 1.94 11.81
CA LEU A 18 -7.84 1.67 13.17
C LEU A 18 -7.48 0.18 13.32
N HIS A 19 -8.32 -0.75 12.88
CA HIS A 19 -8.05 -2.19 12.94
C HIS A 19 -6.76 -2.56 12.20
N THR A 20 -6.58 -2.07 10.97
CA THR A 20 -5.32 -2.32 10.23
C THR A 20 -4.12 -1.69 10.93
N HIS A 21 -4.28 -0.51 11.52
CA HIS A 21 -3.21 0.11 12.31
C HIS A 21 -2.85 -0.74 13.54
N MET A 22 -3.82 -1.35 14.22
CA MET A 22 -3.53 -2.22 15.38
C MET A 22 -2.64 -3.42 15.01
N LEU A 23 -2.70 -3.91 13.75
CA LEU A 23 -1.78 -4.95 13.26
C LEU A 23 -0.31 -4.51 13.35
N THR A 24 -0.03 -3.21 13.18
CA THR A 24 1.35 -2.68 13.32
C THR A 24 1.88 -2.78 14.74
N HIS A 25 1.00 -2.68 15.74
CA HIS A 25 1.37 -2.84 17.14
C HIS A 25 1.55 -4.30 17.56
N GLN A 26 0.87 -5.21 16.87
CA GLN A 26 1.00 -6.65 17.08
C GLN A 26 2.15 -7.26 16.26
N GLY A 27 2.75 -6.48 15.33
CA GLY A 27 3.71 -7.00 14.37
C GLY A 27 3.10 -7.97 13.35
N THR A 28 1.77 -8.05 13.28
CA THR A 28 1.07 -8.98 12.40
C THR A 28 0.98 -8.40 10.99
N ARG A 29 1.32 -9.22 9.99
CA ARG A 29 1.26 -8.84 8.57
C ARG A 29 0.65 -10.00 7.78
N PRO A 30 -0.69 -10.07 7.71
CA PRO A 30 -1.39 -11.24 7.18
C PRO A 30 -1.16 -11.44 5.68
N HIS A 31 -0.80 -10.40 4.93
CA HIS A 31 -0.67 -10.47 3.48
C HIS A 31 0.80 -10.65 3.09
N LYS A 32 1.20 -11.89 2.78
CA LYS A 32 2.56 -12.23 2.36
C LYS A 32 2.68 -12.28 0.84
N CYS A 33 3.73 -11.68 0.31
CA CYS A 33 4.17 -11.90 -1.06
C CYS A 33 4.68 -13.34 -1.21
N GLN A 34 4.22 -14.05 -2.22
CA GLN A 34 4.66 -15.43 -2.49
C GLN A 34 5.99 -15.49 -3.24
N VAL A 35 6.43 -14.38 -3.84
CA VAL A 35 7.67 -14.30 -4.63
C VAL A 35 8.88 -14.00 -3.74
N CYS A 36 8.79 -12.99 -2.87
CA CYS A 36 9.90 -12.55 -2.02
C CYS A 36 9.63 -12.67 -0.51
N HIS A 37 8.52 -13.30 -0.12
CA HIS A 37 8.10 -13.51 1.28
C HIS A 37 7.89 -12.23 2.12
N LYS A 38 7.95 -11.04 1.50
CA LYS A 38 7.67 -9.77 2.17
C LYS A 38 6.21 -9.69 2.60
N ALA A 39 5.97 -9.26 3.84
CA ALA A 39 4.64 -9.21 4.43
C ALA A 39 4.11 -7.77 4.59
N PHE A 40 2.79 -7.61 4.42
CA PHE A 40 2.04 -6.36 4.44
C PHE A 40 0.82 -6.45 5.36
N THR A 41 0.42 -5.30 5.91
CA THR A 41 -0.79 -5.16 6.74
C THR A 41 -2.07 -4.97 5.95
N GLN A 42 -1.97 -4.63 4.65
CA GLN A 42 -3.12 -4.41 3.77
C GLN A 42 -2.95 -5.14 2.43
N THR A 43 -4.05 -5.72 1.93
CA THR A 43 -4.10 -6.35 0.60
C THR A 43 -3.76 -5.38 -0.53
N SER A 44 -4.21 -4.13 -0.45
CA SER A 44 -3.92 -3.09 -1.45
C SER A 44 -2.41 -2.84 -1.59
N HIS A 45 -1.68 -2.85 -0.48
CA HIS A 45 -0.23 -2.70 -0.47
C HIS A 45 0.48 -3.91 -1.07
N LEU A 46 0.01 -5.13 -0.79
CA LEU A 46 0.52 -6.34 -1.43
C LEU A 46 0.28 -6.30 -2.95
N LYS A 47 -0.94 -5.98 -3.39
CA LYS A 47 -1.28 -5.86 -4.83
C LYS A 47 -0.37 -4.86 -5.54
N ARG A 48 -0.17 -3.69 -4.95
CA ARG A 48 0.74 -2.67 -5.48
C ARG A 48 2.20 -3.15 -5.51
N HIS A 49 2.63 -3.87 -4.49
CA HIS A 49 3.97 -4.45 -4.46
C HIS A 49 4.17 -5.52 -5.54
N MET A 50 3.15 -6.31 -5.87
CA MET A 50 3.25 -7.32 -6.94
C MET A 50 3.57 -6.71 -8.31
N ILE A 51 3.27 -5.43 -8.54
CA ILE A 51 3.66 -4.71 -9.76
C ILE A 51 5.19 -4.67 -9.91
N GLN A 52 5.95 -4.69 -8.81
CA GLN A 52 7.41 -4.72 -8.86
C GLN A 52 7.97 -6.08 -9.29
N HIS A 53 7.16 -7.14 -9.18
CA HIS A 53 7.51 -8.48 -9.63
C HIS A 53 7.01 -8.77 -11.04
N SER A 54 6.26 -7.86 -11.66
CA SER A 54 5.82 -7.98 -13.04
C SER A 54 6.50 -6.93 -13.91
N ASP A 55 6.64 -7.22 -15.19
CA ASP A 55 7.08 -6.24 -16.19
C ASP A 55 5.93 -5.31 -16.65
N ILE A 56 4.80 -5.33 -15.93
CA ILE A 56 3.62 -4.54 -16.27
C ILE A 56 3.75 -3.15 -15.66
N LYS A 57 3.67 -2.13 -16.52
CA LYS A 57 3.62 -0.73 -16.10
C LYS A 57 2.23 -0.16 -16.40
N PRO A 58 1.31 -0.17 -15.42
CA PRO A 58 -0.10 0.15 -15.67
C PRO A 58 -0.35 1.64 -15.93
N TYR A 59 0.59 2.51 -15.61
CA TYR A 59 0.44 3.95 -15.76
C TYR A 59 1.35 4.44 -16.90
N ASN A 60 0.78 4.98 -17.97
CA ASN A 60 1.53 5.43 -19.14
C ASN A 60 1.35 6.93 -19.34
N CYS A 61 2.45 7.62 -19.63
CA CYS A 61 2.43 9.02 -20.04
C CYS A 61 1.78 9.13 -21.43
N ARG A 62 0.75 9.97 -21.54
CA ARG A 62 0.02 10.15 -22.80
C ARG A 62 0.82 10.90 -23.86
N VAL A 63 1.84 11.66 -23.45
CA VAL A 63 2.67 12.46 -24.34
C VAL A 63 3.82 11.65 -24.92
N CYS A 64 4.60 10.96 -24.07
CA CYS A 64 5.81 10.26 -24.50
C CYS A 64 5.67 8.71 -24.51
N GLY A 65 4.55 8.16 -24.06
CA GLY A 65 4.30 6.71 -24.02
C GLY A 65 5.07 5.96 -22.94
N ARG A 66 5.87 6.64 -22.11
CA ARG A 66 6.65 5.99 -21.04
C ARG A 66 5.73 5.39 -19.97
N GLY A 67 5.94 4.12 -19.65
CA GLY A 67 5.24 3.43 -18.56
C GLY A 67 5.90 3.58 -17.19
N PHE A 68 5.08 3.58 -16.15
CA PHE A 68 5.41 3.71 -14.73
C PHE A 68 4.69 2.66 -13.89
N ALA A 69 5.32 2.24 -12.79
CA ALA A 69 4.74 1.27 -11.86
C ALA A 69 3.70 1.91 -10.94
N TYR A 70 3.89 3.20 -10.62
CA TYR A 70 3.03 3.95 -9.69
C TYR A 70 2.48 5.24 -10.29
N PRO A 71 1.27 5.66 -9.87
CA PRO A 71 0.67 6.90 -10.36
C PRO A 71 1.43 8.13 -9.87
N SER A 72 2.10 8.05 -8.71
CA SER A 72 2.95 9.12 -8.21
C SER A 72 4.19 9.33 -9.07
N GLU A 73 4.73 8.27 -9.69
CA GLU A 73 5.87 8.37 -10.60
C GLU A 73 5.46 9.03 -11.91
N LEU A 74 4.30 8.62 -12.47
CA LEU A 74 3.73 9.28 -13.64
C LEU A 74 3.48 10.77 -13.36
N LYS A 75 2.85 11.10 -12.23
CA LYS A 75 2.57 12.49 -11.85
C LYS A 75 3.83 13.34 -11.64
N ALA A 76 4.93 12.74 -11.20
CA ALA A 76 6.20 13.45 -11.06
C ALA A 76 6.94 13.61 -12.40
N HIS A 77 6.56 12.83 -13.41
CA HIS A 77 7.11 12.89 -14.76
C HIS A 77 6.37 13.90 -15.65
N GLU A 78 5.04 13.99 -15.51
CA GLU A 78 4.16 14.95 -16.19
C GLU A 78 4.41 16.39 -15.73
#